data_AF-A0A7S3KTS6-F1
#
_entry.id   AF-A0A7S3KTS6-F1
#
_cell.length_a   1.000
_cell.length_b   1.000
_cell.length_c   1.000
_cell.angle_alpha   90.00
_cell.angle_beta   90.00
_cell.angle_gamma   90.00
#
_symmetry.space_group_name_H-M   'P 1'
#
loop_
_entity.id
_entity.type
_entity.pdbx_description
1 polymer ?
#
loop_
_entity_poly.entity_id
_entity_poly.type
_entity_poly.pdbx_seq_one_letter_code
_entity_poly.pdbx_strand_id
1 'polypeptide(L)'
;IWNDELYKIAMEHSKNMAEGKVPVGHAGFKDRMNKVPFFVKSFSENVAFNSNCGDPVETAVIGWINSPGHRKNLLSASTHCAIAVYCICGSYYFTQLFALC
;
A
#
# COMPACT_ATOMS: atom_id res chain seq x y z
N ILE A 1 11.34 5.41 8.10
CA ILE A 1 10.66 5.74 9.37
C ILE A 1 9.19 5.40 9.22
N TRP A 2 8.55 4.80 10.23
CA TRP A 2 7.10 4.55 10.20
C TRP A 2 6.33 5.88 10.23
N ASN A 3 5.19 5.99 9.53
CA ASN A 3 4.36 7.19 9.54
C ASN A 3 2.87 6.87 9.70
N ASP A 4 2.26 7.39 10.77
CA ASP A 4 0.87 7.08 11.13
C ASP A 4 -0.16 7.68 10.15
N GLU A 5 0.13 8.84 9.55
CA GLU A 5 -0.78 9.46 8.59
C GLU A 5 -0.81 8.66 7.27
N LEU A 6 0.36 8.17 6.82
CA LEU A 6 0.42 7.24 5.70
C LEU A 6 -0.33 5.94 6.00
N TYR A 7 -0.22 5.41 7.22
CA TYR A 7 -0.95 4.20 7.62
C TYR A 7 -2.46 4.39 7.55
N LYS A 8 -2.99 5.51 8.07
CA LYS A 8 -4.43 5.81 8.02
C LYS A 8 -4.95 5.87 6.58
N ILE A 9 -4.22 6.56 5.69
CA ILE A 9 -4.57 6.67 4.27
C ILE A 9 -4.53 5.29 3.58
N ALA A 10 -3.49 4.50 3.85
CA ALA A 10 -3.33 3.15 3.31
C ALA A 10 -4.43 2.18 3.81
N MET A 11 -4.82 2.31 5.08
CA MET A 11 -5.88 1.50 5.69
C MET A 11 -7.25 1.81 5.08
N GLU A 12 -7.56 3.09 4.88
CA GLU A 12 -8.78 3.51 4.17
C GLU A 12 -8.84 2.91 2.77
N HIS A 13 -7.74 2.93 2.02
CA HIS A 13 -7.67 2.32 0.68
C HIS A 13 -7.88 0.81 0.70
N SER A 14 -7.18 0.11 1.59
CA SER A 14 -7.29 -1.34 1.73
C SER A 14 -8.72 -1.77 2.09
N LYS A 15 -9.37 -1.02 2.97
CA LYS A 15 -10.80 -1.20 3.30
C LYS A 15 -11.71 -0.91 2.11
N ASN A 16 -11.48 0.18 1.37
CA ASN A 16 -12.30 0.52 0.21
C ASN A 16 -12.20 -0.51 -0.92
N MET A 17 -11.00 -1.09 -1.13
CA MET A 17 -10.82 -2.22 -2.06
C MET A 17 -11.59 -3.45 -1.58
N ALA A 18 -11.51 -3.76 -0.30
CA ALA A 18 -12.18 -4.90 0.32
C ALA A 18 -13.72 -4.80 0.28
N GLU A 19 -14.25 -3.59 0.43
CA GLU A 19 -15.70 -3.30 0.39
C GLU A 19 -16.22 -3.07 -1.04
N GLY A 20 -15.38 -3.21 -2.07
CA GLY A 20 -15.78 -3.02 -3.47
C GLY A 20 -16.10 -1.56 -3.86
N LYS A 21 -15.72 -0.59 -3.03
CA LYS A 21 -15.90 0.84 -3.31
C LYS A 21 -14.96 1.34 -4.41
N VAL A 22 -13.80 0.69 -4.53
CA VAL A 22 -12.81 0.91 -5.61
C VAL A 22 -12.28 -0.44 -6.09
N PRO A 23 -11.83 -0.56 -7.35
CA PRO A 23 -11.19 -1.79 -7.82
C PRO A 23 -9.86 -2.03 -7.09
N VAL A 24 -9.46 -3.30 -7.01
CA VAL A 24 -8.12 -3.67 -6.50
C VAL A 24 -7.05 -3.05 -7.39
N GLY A 25 -6.13 -2.31 -6.77
CA GLY A 25 -5.01 -1.66 -7.45
C GLY A 25 -4.87 -0.20 -7.05
N HIS A 26 -4.46 0.63 -8.02
CA HIS A 26 -3.99 2.00 -7.76
C HIS A 26 -5.05 3.09 -8.02
N ALA A 27 -6.33 2.73 -8.16
CA ALA A 27 -7.40 3.72 -8.36
C ALA A 27 -7.41 4.77 -7.24
N GLY A 28 -7.43 6.06 -7.58
CA GLY A 28 -7.37 7.17 -6.61
C GLY A 28 -5.98 7.48 -6.02
N PHE A 29 -4.89 6.99 -6.62
CA PHE A 29 -3.52 7.22 -6.12
C PHE A 29 -3.17 8.70 -5.89
N LYS A 30 -3.53 9.58 -6.83
CA LYS A 30 -3.28 11.03 -6.69
C LYS A 30 -4.06 11.64 -5.53
N ASP A 31 -5.30 11.19 -5.30
CA ASP A 31 -6.11 11.67 -4.19
C ASP A 31 -5.51 11.25 -2.85
N ARG A 32 -4.96 10.03 -2.77
CA ARG A 32 -4.21 9.59 -1.59
C ARG A 32 -2.95 10.42 -1.35
N MET A 33 -2.20 10.76 -2.40
CA MET A 33 -1.05 11.66 -2.30
C MET A 33 -1.46 13.04 -1.74
N ASN A 34 -2.58 13.59 -2.22
CA ASN A 34 -3.09 14.89 -1.78
C ASN A 34 -3.61 14.90 -0.34
N LYS A 35 -3.96 13.75 0.23
CA LYS A 35 -4.37 13.61 1.63
C LYS A 35 -3.20 13.69 2.61
N VAL A 36 -1.95 13.60 2.14
CA VAL A 36 -0.77 13.62 3.03
C VAL A 36 -0.59 15.04 3.60
N PRO A 37 -0.60 15.21 4.94
CA PRO A 37 -0.67 16.54 5.57
C PRO A 37 0.70 17.24 5.70
N PHE A 38 1.71 16.75 4.99
CA PHE A 38 3.08 17.27 5.02
C PHE A 38 3.66 17.35 3.62
N PHE A 39 4.75 18.10 3.46
CA PHE A 39 5.43 18.21 2.17
C PHE A 39 5.98 16.85 1.72
N VAL A 40 5.71 16.49 0.47
CA VAL A 40 6.18 15.24 -0.14
C VAL A 40 6.90 15.57 -1.44
N LYS A 41 8.21 15.29 -1.47
CA LYS A 41 9.05 15.40 -2.67
C LYS A 41 8.80 14.26 -3.66
N SER A 42 8.55 13.05 -3.16
CA SER A 42 8.14 11.91 -3.99
C SER A 42 7.25 10.96 -3.23
N PHE A 43 6.26 10.36 -3.91
CA PHE A 43 5.27 9.45 -3.34
C PHE A 43 5.15 8.19 -4.21
N SER A 44 5.08 7.02 -3.59
CA SER A 44 4.86 5.76 -4.30
C SER A 44 4.04 4.77 -3.49
N GLU A 45 3.48 3.78 -4.18
CA GLU A 45 2.55 2.81 -3.59
C GLU A 45 2.81 1.42 -4.14
N ASN A 46 2.78 0.43 -3.26
CA ASN A 46 2.62 -0.98 -3.62
C ASN A 46 1.26 -1.46 -3.11
N VAL A 47 0.56 -2.26 -3.94
CA VAL A 47 -0.71 -2.90 -3.59
C VAL A 47 -0.58 -4.40 -3.78
N ALA A 48 -1.20 -5.19 -2.91
CA ALA A 48 -1.36 -6.62 -3.11
C ALA A 48 -2.75 -7.07 -2.68
N PHE A 49 -3.21 -8.15 -3.30
CA PHE A 49 -4.43 -8.85 -2.92
C PHE A 49 -4.11 -10.34 -2.87
N ASN A 50 -4.34 -10.96 -1.72
CA ASN A 50 -4.08 -12.38 -1.51
C ASN A 50 -5.32 -13.04 -0.93
N SER A 51 -5.70 -14.18 -1.49
CA SER A 51 -6.77 -15.05 -0.97
C SER A 51 -6.31 -16.50 -1.12
N ASN A 52 -6.81 -17.39 -0.27
CA ASN A 52 -6.51 -18.84 -0.34
C ASN A 52 -5.01 -19.20 -0.33
N CYS A 53 -4.20 -18.47 0.45
CA CYS A 53 -2.76 -18.73 0.60
C CYS A 53 -2.42 -19.00 2.07
N GLY A 54 -1.31 -19.72 2.31
CA GLY A 54 -0.86 -20.10 3.66
C GLY A 54 -0.38 -18.90 4.47
N ASP A 55 0.55 -18.11 3.91
CA ASP A 55 1.00 -16.85 4.49
C ASP A 55 0.72 -15.68 3.53
N PRO A 56 -0.33 -14.87 3.77
CA PRO A 56 -0.67 -13.74 2.91
C PRO A 56 0.34 -12.60 3.00
N VAL A 57 1.09 -12.48 4.10
CA VAL A 57 2.09 -11.42 4.26
C VAL A 57 3.34 -11.75 3.46
N GLU A 58 3.87 -12.96 3.62
CA GLU A 58 5.04 -13.42 2.84
C GLU A 58 4.73 -13.38 1.34
N THR A 59 3.54 -13.87 0.94
CA THR A 59 3.09 -13.85 -0.46
C THR A 59 3.08 -12.43 -1.03
N ALA A 60 2.57 -11.44 -0.28
CA ALA A 60 2.56 -10.03 -0.72
C ALA A 60 3.97 -9.48 -0.90
N VAL A 61 4.84 -9.67 0.10
CA VAL A 61 6.20 -9.12 0.10
C VAL A 61 7.04 -9.75 -1.01
N ILE A 62 7.01 -11.08 -1.19
CA ILE A 62 7.70 -11.77 -2.29
C ILE A 62 7.15 -11.29 -3.64
N GLY A 63 5.84 -11.12 -3.77
CA GLY A 63 5.22 -10.59 -4.98
C GLY A 63 5.72 -9.18 -5.33
N TRP A 64 5.88 -8.30 -4.35
CA TRP A 64 6.46 -6.98 -4.57
C TRP A 64 7.95 -7.04 -4.91
N ILE A 65 8.72 -7.93 -4.27
CA ILE A 65 10.14 -8.11 -4.58
C ILE A 65 10.34 -8.60 -6.03
N ASN A 66 9.49 -9.51 -6.51
CA ASN A 66 9.62 -10.11 -7.84
C ASN A 66 9.05 -9.24 -8.98
N SER A 67 8.25 -8.22 -8.66
CA SER A 67 7.71 -7.28 -9.65
C SER A 67 8.66 -6.08 -9.82
N PRO A 68 9.21 -5.80 -11.02
CA PRO A 68 10.14 -4.69 -11.22
C PRO A 68 9.60 -3.33 -10.77
N GLY A 69 8.30 -3.07 -10.98
CA GLY A 69 7.65 -1.83 -10.57
C GLY A 69 7.56 -1.68 -9.06
N HIS A 70 7.09 -2.71 -8.36
CA HIS A 70 6.98 -2.70 -6.90
C HIS A 70 8.36 -2.71 -6.22
N ARG A 71 9.30 -3.47 -6.78
CA ARG A 71 10.70 -3.52 -6.32
C ARG A 71 11.38 -2.16 -6.43
N LYS A 72 11.09 -1.38 -7.48
CA LYS A 72 11.58 0.01 -7.60
C LYS A 72 11.10 0.88 -6.43
N ASN A 73 9.86 0.71 -5.97
CA ASN A 73 9.35 1.45 -4.81
C ASN A 73 10.02 0.99 -3.51
N LEU A 74 10.21 -0.32 -3.32
CA LEU A 74 10.91 -0.89 -2.16
C LEU A 74 12.35 -0.37 -2.02
N LEU A 75 13.02 -0.13 -3.16
CA LEU A 75 14.40 0.38 -3.21
C LEU A 75 14.48 1.91 -3.38
N SER A 76 13.36 2.63 -3.21
CA SER A 76 13.34 4.08 -3.35
C SER A 76 14.09 4.77 -2.21
N ALA A 77 14.50 6.02 -2.43
CA ALA A 77 15.11 6.87 -1.40
C ALA A 77 14.10 7.42 -0.38
N SER A 78 12.93 6.79 -0.23
CA SER A 78 11.86 7.27 0.64
C SER A 78 12.29 7.24 2.10
N THR A 79 11.98 8.31 2.83
CA THR A 79 12.33 8.45 4.25
C THR A 79 11.23 7.93 5.17
N HIS A 80 9.98 7.91 4.69
CA HIS A 80 8.81 7.46 5.42
C HIS A 80 8.11 6.31 4.70
N CYS A 81 7.56 5.38 5.47
CA CYS A 81 6.84 4.21 4.98
C CYS A 81 5.71 3.86 5.95
N ALA A 82 4.60 3.35 5.41
CA ALA A 82 3.60 2.62 6.18
C ALA A 82 3.03 1.49 5.34
N ILE A 83 2.56 0.43 5.99
CA ILE A 83 1.84 -0.67 5.37
C ILE A 83 0.57 -0.95 6.15
N ALA A 84 -0.55 -1.03 5.45
CA ALA A 84 -1.84 -1.39 6.00
C ALA A 84 -2.35 -2.67 5.37
N VAL A 85 -2.99 -3.49 6.18
CA VAL A 85 -3.60 -4.75 5.78
C VAL A 85 -5.04 -4.76 6.27
N TYR A 86 -5.98 -4.95 5.34
CA TYR A 86 -7.39 -5.17 5.68
C TYR A 86 -7.79 -6.57 5.26
N CYS A 87 -8.46 -7.30 6.16
CA CYS A 87 -8.93 -8.66 5.91
C CYS A 87 -10.45 -8.71 5.95
N ILE A 88 -11.05 -9.31 4.92
CA ILE A 88 -12.48 -9.63 4.88
C ILE A 88 -12.67 -11.02 4.28
N CYS A 89 -13.41 -11.89 4.98
CA CYS A 89 -13.74 -13.24 4.51
C CYS A 89 -12.53 -14.06 4.00
N GLY A 90 -11.38 -13.97 4.67
CA GLY A 90 -10.16 -14.69 4.29
C GLY A 90 -9.40 -14.10 3.09
N SER A 91 -9.83 -12.94 2.59
CA SER A 91 -9.13 -12.15 1.59
C SER A 91 -8.39 -10.99 2.24
N TYR A 92 -7.13 -10.81 1.86
CA TYR A 92 -6.22 -9.82 2.44
C TYR A 92 -5.85 -8.78 1.38
N TYR A 93 -6.05 -7.50 1.74
CA TYR A 93 -5.79 -6.34 0.89
C TYR A 93 -4.68 -5.53 1.53
N PHE A 94 -3.62 -5.30 0.77
CA PHE A 94 -2.42 -4.61 1.23
C PHE A 94 -2.25 -3.31 0.50
N THR A 95 -1.93 -2.26 1.24
CA THR A 95 -1.45 -0.99 0.67
C THR A 95 -0.20 -0.58 1.44
N GLN A 96 0.92 -0.45 0.76
CA GLN A 96 2.16 0.09 1.29
C GLN A 96 2.46 1.43 0.63
N LEU A 97 2.60 2.48 1.43
CA LEU A 97 2.88 3.84 0.95
C LEU A 97 4.28 4.26 1.37
N PHE A 98 4.96 4.94 0.45
CA PHE A 98 6.26 5.52 0.67
C PHE A 98 6.24 7.02 0.37
N ALA A 99 6.92 7.80 1.21
CA ALA A 99 7.10 9.22 0.99
C ALA A 99 8.56 9.61 1.22
N LEU A 100 9.10 10.42 0.32
CA LEU A 100 10.28 11.23 0.56
C LEU A 100 9.81 12.63 0.94
N CYS A 101 10.10 13.02 2.17
CA CYS A 101 9.89 14.37 2.66
C CYS A 101 11.15 15.21 2.44
#